data_AF-A0A5K1D7K9-F1
#
_entry.id   AF-A0A5K1D7K9-F1
#
_cell.length_a   1.000
_cell.length_b   1.000
_cell.length_c   1.000
_cell.angle_alpha   90.00
_cell.angle_beta   90.00
_cell.angle_gamma   90.00
#
_symmetry.space_group_name_H-M   'P 1'
#
loop_
_entity.id
_entity.type
_entity.pdbx_description
1 polymer ?
#
loop_
_entity_poly.entity_id
_entity_poly.type
_entity_poly.pdbx_seq_one_letter_code
_entity_poly.pdbx_strand_id
1 'polypeptide(L)' 'FVIAVDDEHRQKEGSLIMAASLVNAEALSFMIRHGTGLVCVGMKAEDLERLKLPLMLNDSESEASTAFTVTV' A
#
# COMPACT_ATOMS: atom_id res chain seq x y z
N PHE A 1 8.09 10.62 7.34
CA PHE A 1 7.51 10.35 6.01
C PHE A 1 8.51 10.70 4.94
N VAL A 2 8.39 10.06 3.79
CA VAL A 2 8.89 10.56 2.51
C VAL A 2 7.69 10.65 1.56
N ILE A 3 7.73 11.60 0.63
CA ILE A 3 6.76 11.66 -0.45
C ILE A 3 7.42 11.01 -1.66
N ALA A 4 6.81 9.95 -2.18
CA ALA A 4 7.22 9.33 -3.43
C ALA A 4 6.22 9.73 -4.51
N VAL A 5 6.72 10.25 -5.63
CA VAL A 5 5.91 10.62 -6.79
C VAL A 5 6.22 9.61 -7.88
N ASP A 6 5.17 9.00 -8.44
CA ASP A 6 5.32 8.04 -9.54
C ASP A 6 5.61 8.77 -10.86
N ASP A 7 5.99 8.01 -11.88
CA ASP A 7 6.19 8.48 -13.24
C ASP A 7 4.92 9.16 -13.79
N GLU A 8 5.12 10.25 -14.53
CA GLU A 8 4.03 11.04 -15.11
C GLU A 8 3.20 10.28 -16.15
N HIS A 9 3.70 9.18 -16.71
CA HIS A 9 2.98 8.37 -17.68
C HIS A 9 2.20 7.21 -17.05
N ARG A 10 2.30 7.00 -15.73
CA ARG A 10 1.64 5.90 -15.02
C ARG A 10 0.45 6.39 -14.17
N GLN A 11 0.68 6.74 -12.91
CA GLN A 11 -0.39 7.14 -12.00
C GLN A 11 -0.52 8.65 -11.84
N LYS A 12 0.55 9.44 -12.07
CA LYS A 12 0.57 10.89 -11.79
C LYS A 12 0.16 11.22 -10.35
N GLU A 13 0.56 10.38 -9.40
CA GLU A 13 0.18 10.48 -7.98
C GLU A 13 1.41 10.60 -7.07
N GLY A 14 1.19 11.23 -5.91
CA GLY A 14 2.14 11.30 -4.81
C GLY A 14 1.65 10.47 -3.62
N SER A 15 2.49 9.58 -3.11
CA SER A 15 2.22 8.74 -1.94
C SER A 15 2.99 9.18 -0.71
N LEU A 16 2.31 9.26 0.44
CA LEU A 16 2.94 9.38 1.75
C LEU A 16 3.47 8.01 2.18
N ILE A 17 4.79 7.88 2.31
CA ILE A 17 5.44 6.60 2.66
C ILE A 17 6.18 6.74 4.00
N MET A 18 6.09 5.70 4.83
CA MET A 18 6.92 5.53 6.02
C MET A 18 7.21 4.06 6.29
N ALA A 19 8.25 3.79 7.08
CA ALA A 19 8.52 2.43 7.55
C ALA A 19 7.41 1.97 8.49
N ALA A 20 6.78 0.83 8.18
CA ALA A 20 5.69 0.28 8.97
C ALA A 20 6.09 0.00 10.43
N SER A 21 7.35 -0.36 10.69
CA SER A 21 7.88 -0.59 12.04
C SER A 21 7.99 0.67 12.90
N LEU A 22 7.90 1.86 12.30
CA LEU A 22 8.01 3.15 12.98
C LEU A 22 6.69 3.94 12.97
N VAL A 23 5.59 3.33 12.51
CA VAL A 23 4.29 3.98 12.52
C VAL A 23 3.76 4.15 13.94
N ASN A 24 3.13 5.29 14.19
CA ASN A 24 2.40 5.57 15.42
C ASN A 24 1.03 6.20 15.09
N ALA A 25 0.18 6.38 16.11
CA ALA A 25 -1.19 6.89 15.93
C ALA A 25 -1.24 8.30 15.32
N GLU A 26 -0.29 9.17 15.67
CA GLU A 26 -0.21 10.52 15.11
C GLU A 26 0.13 10.49 13.62
N ALA A 27 1.12 9.68 13.23
CA ALA A 27 1.51 9.46 11.86
C ALA A 27 0.35 8.88 11.02
N LEU A 28 -0.37 7.90 11.57
CA LEU A 28 -1.54 7.34 10.88
C LEU A 28 -2.66 8.37 10.72
N SER A 29 -2.92 9.18 11.76
CA SER A 29 -3.91 10.27 11.69
C SER A 29 -3.54 11.29 10.63
N PHE A 30 -2.24 11.60 10.49
CA PHE A 30 -1.72 12.46 9.44
C PHE A 30 -1.93 11.86 8.04
N MET A 31 -1.62 10.58 7.85
CA MET A 31 -1.86 9.86 6.58
C MET A 31 -3.35 9.89 6.19
N ILE A 32 -4.26 9.64 7.13
CA ILE A 32 -5.69 9.64 6.88
C ILE A 32 -6.20 11.05 6.55
N ARG A 33 -5.72 12.08 7.28
CA ARG A 33 -6.16 13.46 7.08
C ARG A 33 -5.71 14.06 5.75
N HIS A 34 -4.51 13.68 5.28
CA HIS A 34 -3.87 14.32 4.12
C HIS A 34 -3.76 13.40 2.89
N GLY A 35 -3.99 12.11 3.03
CA GLY A 35 -4.09 11.15 1.94
C GLY A 35 -5.54 10.88 1.52
N THR A 36 -5.74 9.81 0.78
CA THR A 36 -7.06 9.37 0.28
C THR A 36 -7.88 8.62 1.34
N GLY A 37 -7.30 8.34 2.50
CA GLY A 37 -7.87 7.47 3.54
C GLY A 37 -7.66 5.97 3.29
N LEU A 38 -7.16 5.57 2.11
CA LEU A 38 -6.75 4.20 1.84
C LEU A 38 -5.29 4.00 2.29
N VAL A 39 -5.11 3.36 3.44
CA VAL A 39 -3.77 3.07 3.99
C VAL A 39 -3.37 1.65 3.59
N CYS A 40 -2.31 1.55 2.79
CA CYS A 40 -1.76 0.28 2.31
C CYS A 40 -0.43 -0.04 3.02
N VAL A 41 -0.14 -1.33 3.18
CA VAL A 41 1.16 -1.82 3.68
C VAL A 41 1.80 -2.70 2.62
N GLY A 42 2.94 -2.28 2.10
CA GLY A 42 3.76 -3.10 1.21
C GLY A 42 4.51 -4.19 1.99
N MET A 43 4.43 -5.43 1.54
CA MET A 43 5.03 -6.59 2.20
C MET A 43 5.69 -7.51 1.17
N LYS A 44 6.67 -8.30 1.62
CA LYS A 44 7.25 -9.36 0.79
C LYS A 44 6.32 -10.56 0.73
N ALA A 45 6.41 -11.35 -0.35
CA ALA A 45 5.64 -12.57 -0.52
C ALA A 45 5.77 -13.54 0.67
N GLU A 46 6.99 -13.72 1.20
CA GLU A 46 7.24 -14.58 2.36
C GLU A 46 6.44 -14.16 3.62
N ASP A 47 6.24 -12.87 3.83
CA ASP A 47 5.45 -12.37 4.95
C ASP A 47 3.94 -12.53 4.71
N LEU A 48 3.49 -12.35 3.47
CA LEU A 48 2.09 -12.57 3.08
C LEU A 48 1.70 -14.04 3.25
N GLU A 49 2.56 -14.96 2.84
CA GLU A 49 2.38 -16.41 3.03
C GLU A 49 2.34 -16.77 4.51
N ARG A 50 3.31 -16.27 5.29
CA ARG A 50 3.37 -16.48 6.75
C ARG A 50 2.10 -16.00 7.46
N LEU A 51 1.54 -14.87 7.02
CA LEU A 51 0.31 -14.30 7.58
C LEU A 51 -0.98 -14.85 6.96
N LYS A 52 -0.86 -15.69 5.92
CA LYS A 52 -2.00 -16.26 5.16
C LYS A 52 -2.91 -15.18 4.59
N LEU A 53 -2.32 -14.18 3.95
CA LEU A 53 -3.02 -13.09 3.26
C LEU A 53 -3.00 -13.32 1.75
N PRO A 54 -3.95 -14.09 1.17
CA PRO A 54 -4.02 -14.31 -0.27
C PRO A 54 -4.43 -13.02 -1.00
N LEU A 55 -4.15 -12.98 -2.31
CA LEU A 55 -4.66 -11.93 -3.20
C LEU A 55 -6.20 -11.85 -3.11
N MET A 56 -6.73 -10.63 -3.20
CA MET A 56 -8.18 -10.38 -3.19
C MET A 56 -8.85 -10.86 -4.47
N LEU A 57 -8.12 -10.87 -5.59
CA LEU A 57 -8.58 -11.36 -6.89
C LEU A 57 -7.67 -12.51 -7.33
N ASN A 58 -8.25 -13.55 -7.91
CA ASN A 58 -7.49 -14.66 -8.50
C ASN A 58 -7.15 -14.31 -9.96
N ASP A 59 -5.87 -14.44 -10.34
CA ASP A 59 -5.27 -13.96 -11.60
C ASP A 59 -6.07 -14.26 -12.89
N SER A 60 -6.48 -13.20 -13.58
CA SER A 60 -6.59 -13.15 -15.05
C SER A 60 -6.77 -11.72 -15.61
N GLU A 61 -7.06 -10.72 -14.78
CA GLU A 61 -7.34 -9.35 -15.24
C GLU A 61 -6.24 -8.39 -14.77
N SER A 62 -5.27 -8.13 -15.67
CA SER A 62 -4.27 -7.07 -15.61
C SER A 62 -2.97 -7.36 -14.85
N GLU A 63 -1.94 -7.76 -15.61
CA GLU A 63 -0.51 -7.69 -15.23
C GLU A 63 -0.06 -6.27 -14.79
N ALA A 64 -0.89 -5.24 -15.01
CA ALA A 64 -0.64 -3.86 -14.62
C ALA A 64 -1.43 -3.40 -13.37
N SER A 65 -2.18 -4.30 -12.71
CA SER A 65 -2.99 -3.97 -11.53
C SER A 65 -2.21 -4.08 -10.22
N THR A 66 -2.63 -3.31 -9.21
CA THR A 66 -2.06 -3.36 -7.86
C THR A 66 -2.42 -4.68 -7.18
N ALA A 67 -1.41 -5.40 -6.69
CA ALA A 67 -1.56 -6.70 -6.04
C ALA A 67 -2.14 -6.58 -4.61
N PHE A 68 -3.42 -6.27 -4.50
CA PHE A 68 -4.11 -6.21 -3.21
C PHE A 68 -4.38 -7.61 -2.66
N THR A 69 -4.11 -7.79 -1.36
CA THR A 69 -4.57 -8.95 -0.59
C THR A 69 -5.94 -8.70 0.03
N VAL A 70 -6.54 -9.73 0.61
CA VAL A 70 -7.66 -9.54 1.53
C VAL A 70 -7.33 -8.49 2.61
N THR A 71 -8.26 -7.57 2.86
CA THR A 71 -8.09 -6.47 3.82
C THR A 71 -8.16 -6.98 5.27
N VAL A 72 -7.42 -6.32 6.17
CA VAL A 72 -7.38 -6.56 7.62
C VAL A 72 -7.78 -5.34 8.42
#